data_AF-A0A9N9JT93-F1
#
_entry.id   AF-A0A9N9JT93-F1
#
_cell.length_a   1.000
_cell.length_b   1.000
_cell.length_c   1.000
_cell.angle_alpha   90.00
_cell.angle_beta   90.00
_cell.angle_gamma   90.00
#
_symmetry.space_group_name_H-M   'P 1'
#
loop_
_entity.id
_entity.type
_entity.pdbx_description
1 polymer ?
#
loop_
_entity_poly.entity_id
_entity_poly.type
_entity_poly.pdbx_seq_one_letter_code
_entity_poly.pdbx_strand_id
1 'polypeptide(L)'
;EKPSYYAELYKRHNLTGAHVIKLGPGNDEAAREALRVWPGGLQIGGGITLDNAREWIDAGADKVIITSYLFPDTKFSLSRLQEFCDKLGKERIVVDISCRRRGNKWIVAMNKWQTITNMEVNKADVEGLCQGIDTELVECLGKWTQIPTTYAGGANSIADLELVNKLSNGKVDLTFG
;
A
#
# COMPACT_ATOMS: atom_id res chain seq x y z
N GLU A 1 -7.40 18.12 10.67
CA GLU A 1 -6.87 17.52 11.90
C GLU A 1 -5.41 17.12 11.74
N LYS A 2 -4.67 16.97 12.85
CA LYS A 2 -3.28 16.50 12.82
C LYS A 2 -3.20 14.99 12.56
N PRO A 3 -2.14 14.47 11.92
CA PRO A 3 -1.96 13.02 11.76
C PRO A 3 -2.00 12.23 13.08
N SER A 4 -1.47 12.82 14.16
CA SER A 4 -1.50 12.23 15.51
C SER A 4 -2.92 11.96 16.05
N TYR A 5 -3.88 12.83 15.72
CA TYR A 5 -5.28 12.63 16.11
C TYR A 5 -5.85 11.33 15.51
N TYR A 6 -5.60 11.09 14.22
CA TYR A 6 -6.04 9.88 13.54
C TYR A 6 -5.28 8.64 14.05
N ALA A 7 -3.97 8.75 14.31
CA ALA A 7 -3.20 7.67 14.91
C ALA A 7 -3.77 7.23 16.27
N GLU A 8 -4.15 8.20 17.13
CA GLU A 8 -4.77 7.91 18.43
C GLU A 8 -6.17 7.32 18.27
N LEU A 9 -6.94 7.79 17.28
CA LEU A 9 -8.24 7.20 16.96
C LEU A 9 -8.11 5.75 16.53
N TYR A 10 -7.19 5.44 15.60
CA TYR A 10 -6.96 4.09 15.11
C TYR A 10 -6.46 3.16 16.22
N LYS A 11 -5.57 3.66 17.09
CA LYS A 11 -5.11 2.95 18.27
C LYS A 11 -6.24 2.61 19.24
N ARG A 12 -7.11 3.58 19.56
CA ARG A 12 -8.28 3.38 20.44
C ARG A 12 -9.24 2.30 19.92
N HIS A 13 -9.36 2.17 18.60
CA HIS A 13 -10.19 1.17 17.95
C HIS A 13 -9.43 -0.10 17.54
N ASN A 14 -8.14 -0.21 17.89
CA ASN A 14 -7.27 -1.33 17.50
C ASN A 14 -7.29 -1.63 16.00
N LEU A 15 -7.33 -0.58 15.17
CA LEU A 15 -7.34 -0.69 13.71
C LEU A 15 -5.92 -0.97 13.19
N THR A 16 -5.50 -2.23 13.24
CA THR A 16 -4.19 -2.67 12.76
C THR A 16 -4.11 -2.65 11.22
N GLY A 17 -2.90 -2.45 10.68
CA GLY A 17 -2.68 -2.45 9.22
C GLY A 17 -2.98 -1.11 8.54
N ALA A 18 -3.42 -0.10 9.28
CA ALA A 18 -3.57 1.26 8.79
C ALA A 18 -2.21 1.86 8.35
N HIS A 19 -2.25 2.73 7.34
CA HIS A 19 -1.05 3.28 6.72
C HIS A 19 -1.04 4.81 6.69
N VAL A 20 0.13 5.38 6.97
CA VAL A 20 0.45 6.79 6.76
C VAL A 20 1.16 6.92 5.42
N ILE A 21 0.65 7.74 4.51
CA ILE A 21 1.24 7.93 3.17
C ILE A 21 1.75 9.36 3.00
N LYS A 22 3.06 9.51 2.82
CA LYS A 22 3.69 10.82 2.55
C LYS A 22 3.55 11.20 1.07
N LEU A 23 2.74 12.23 0.80
CA LEU A 23 2.52 12.74 -0.55
C LEU A 23 3.43 13.93 -0.86
N GLY A 24 4.66 13.64 -1.28
CA GLY A 24 5.67 14.65 -1.63
C GLY A 24 6.58 15.06 -0.46
N PRO A 25 7.47 16.04 -0.66
CA PRO A 25 8.45 16.46 0.33
C PRO A 25 7.81 17.20 1.52
N GLY A 26 8.55 17.30 2.63
CA GLY A 26 8.13 18.08 3.81
C GLY A 26 7.16 17.37 4.77
N ASN A 27 6.80 16.11 4.50
CA ASN A 27 5.84 15.35 5.31
C ASN A 27 6.47 14.51 6.43
N ASP A 28 7.79 14.51 6.56
CA ASP A 28 8.50 13.57 7.42
C ASP A 28 8.20 13.79 8.91
N GLU A 29 8.13 15.04 9.40
CA GLU A 29 7.81 15.29 10.80
C GLU A 29 6.36 14.93 11.12
N ALA A 30 5.43 15.22 10.22
CA ALA A 30 4.02 14.85 10.34
C ALA A 30 3.83 13.33 10.38
N ALA A 31 4.62 12.58 9.59
CA ALA A 31 4.64 11.13 9.64
C ALA A 31 5.20 10.61 10.98
N ARG A 32 6.34 11.14 11.45
CA ARG A 32 6.90 10.76 12.76
C ARG A 32 5.96 11.09 13.90
N GLU A 33 5.22 12.20 13.81
CA GLU A 33 4.19 12.58 14.78
C GLU A 33 3.13 11.47 14.92
N ALA A 34 2.62 10.93 13.81
CA ALA A 34 1.66 9.83 13.82
C ALA A 34 2.27 8.52 14.36
N LEU A 35 3.48 8.15 13.90
CA LEU A 35 4.14 6.91 14.31
C LEU A 35 4.46 6.86 15.81
N ARG A 36 4.84 8.00 16.41
CA ARG A 36 5.11 8.11 17.85
C ARG A 36 3.89 7.83 18.73
N VAL A 37 2.67 8.05 18.22
CA VAL A 37 1.43 7.82 18.98
C VAL A 37 1.17 6.34 19.20
N TRP A 38 1.46 5.52 18.18
CA TRP A 38 1.26 4.07 18.22
C TRP A 38 2.45 3.34 17.58
N PRO A 39 3.58 3.20 18.31
CA PRO A 39 4.73 2.45 17.83
C PRO A 39 4.34 1.00 17.51
N GLY A 40 4.68 0.55 16.30
CA GLY A 40 4.31 -0.77 15.78
C GLY A 40 2.83 -0.92 15.38
N GLY A 41 2.05 0.17 15.38
CA GLY A 41 0.63 0.14 15.02
C GLY A 41 0.33 0.55 13.58
N LEU A 42 1.19 1.38 12.98
CA LEU A 42 0.96 2.00 11.68
C LEU A 42 2.07 1.64 10.68
N GLN A 43 1.69 1.46 9.42
CA GLN A 43 2.62 1.33 8.30
C GLN A 43 2.95 2.72 7.72
N ILE A 44 4.07 2.86 7.01
CA ILE A 44 4.51 4.14 6.42
C ILE A 44 4.95 4.00 4.96
N GLY A 45 4.36 4.80 4.08
CA GLY A 45 4.70 4.88 2.65
C GLY A 45 5.05 6.29 2.19
N GLY A 46 5.54 6.39 0.95
CA GLY A 46 5.88 7.64 0.29
C GLY A 46 7.36 8.03 0.43
N GLY A 47 8.12 7.82 -0.65
CA GLY A 47 9.55 8.15 -0.69
C GLY A 47 10.43 7.22 0.14
N ILE A 48 10.01 5.96 0.35
CA ILE A 48 10.82 4.93 1.02
C ILE A 48 11.94 4.47 0.08
N THR A 49 13.17 4.45 0.60
CA THR A 49 14.38 3.97 -0.07
C THR A 49 15.12 3.00 0.83
N LEU A 50 16.09 2.25 0.30
CA LEU A 50 16.93 1.38 1.14
C LEU A 50 17.67 2.17 2.22
N ASP A 51 18.04 3.41 1.95
CA ASP A 51 18.80 4.25 2.88
C ASP A 51 17.96 4.64 4.09
N ASN A 52 16.70 5.04 3.87
CA ASN A 52 15.85 5.58 4.94
C ASN A 52 14.90 4.55 5.59
N ALA A 53 14.74 3.35 5.02
CA ALA A 53 13.70 2.43 5.46
C ALA A 53 13.87 1.97 6.92
N ARG A 54 15.12 1.73 7.34
CA ARG A 54 15.41 1.35 8.74
C ARG A 54 15.02 2.47 9.71
N GLU A 55 15.30 3.73 9.35
CA GLU A 55 14.97 4.88 10.17
C GLU A 55 13.46 5.01 10.41
N TRP A 56 12.64 4.62 9.44
CA TRP A 56 11.18 4.63 9.58
C TRP A 56 10.66 3.53 10.51
N ILE A 57 11.25 2.33 10.44
CA ILE A 57 10.96 1.25 11.39
C ILE A 57 11.36 1.70 12.81
N ASP A 58 12.56 2.26 12.96
CA ASP A 58 13.07 2.74 14.25
C ASP A 58 12.24 3.92 14.80
N ALA A 59 11.64 4.72 13.92
CA ALA A 59 10.70 5.79 14.27
C ALA A 59 9.31 5.29 14.73
N GLY A 60 9.07 3.98 14.73
CA GLY A 60 7.86 3.35 15.25
C GLY A 60 6.91 2.79 14.18
N ALA A 61 7.32 2.72 12.91
CA ALA A 61 6.49 2.06 11.89
C ALA A 61 6.48 0.53 12.09
N ASP A 62 5.31 -0.09 11.91
CA ASP A 62 5.20 -1.55 11.86
C ASP A 62 5.86 -2.10 10.58
N LYS A 63 5.56 -1.47 9.44
CA LYS A 63 6.08 -1.83 8.13
C LYS A 63 6.35 -0.59 7.28
N VAL A 64 7.27 -0.72 6.34
CA VAL A 64 7.47 0.27 5.27
C VAL A 64 6.75 -0.16 4.00
N ILE A 65 6.13 0.80 3.32
CA ILE A 65 5.40 0.62 2.07
C ILE A 65 6.27 1.14 0.93
N ILE A 66 6.74 0.23 0.09
CA ILE A 66 7.64 0.52 -1.02
C ILE A 66 6.81 0.65 -2.30
N THR A 67 6.98 1.77 -3.01
CA THR A 67 6.22 2.12 -4.22
C THR A 67 7.14 2.21 -5.43
N SER A 68 7.37 3.43 -5.94
CA SER A 68 8.13 3.70 -7.18
C SER A 68 9.60 3.27 -7.11
N TYR A 69 10.16 3.09 -5.92
CA TYR A 69 11.54 2.63 -5.75
C TYR A 69 11.79 1.25 -6.39
N LEU A 70 10.77 0.38 -6.44
CA LEU A 70 10.88 -0.94 -7.08
C LEU A 70 10.85 -0.89 -8.61
N PHE A 71 10.65 0.29 -9.22
CA PHE A 71 10.46 0.46 -10.66
C PHE A 71 11.50 1.38 -11.30
N PRO A 72 12.82 1.13 -11.16
CA PRO A 72 13.82 1.89 -11.92
C PRO A 72 13.55 1.78 -13.43
N ASP A 73 13.65 2.90 -14.14
CA ASP A 73 13.40 2.99 -15.57
C ASP A 73 12.08 2.33 -16.00
N THR A 74 11.05 2.42 -15.14
CA THR A 74 9.72 1.84 -15.35
C THR A 74 9.69 0.30 -15.47
N LYS A 75 10.67 -0.38 -14.88
CA LYS A 75 10.76 -1.85 -14.84
C LYS A 75 10.87 -2.34 -13.40
N PHE A 76 10.08 -3.37 -13.07
CA PHE A 76 10.16 -4.00 -11.75
C PHE A 76 11.56 -4.57 -11.48
N SER A 77 12.10 -4.29 -10.30
CA SER A 77 13.41 -4.74 -9.85
C SER A 77 13.27 -5.68 -8.66
N LEU A 78 13.32 -6.98 -8.94
CA LEU A 78 13.34 -8.01 -7.92
C LEU A 78 14.57 -7.90 -7.00
N SER A 79 15.72 -7.47 -7.54
CA SER A 79 16.94 -7.26 -6.75
C SER A 79 16.74 -6.18 -5.67
N ARG A 80 16.10 -5.05 -6.02
CA ARG A 80 15.77 -4.02 -5.02
C ARG A 80 14.85 -4.57 -3.94
N LEU A 81 13.81 -5.32 -4.30
CA LEU A 81 12.93 -5.94 -3.30
C LEU A 81 13.69 -6.91 -2.38
N GLN A 82 14.58 -7.72 -2.94
CA GLN A 82 15.42 -8.63 -2.15
C GLN A 82 16.33 -7.87 -1.18
N GLU A 83 16.94 -6.76 -1.61
CA GLU A 83 17.77 -5.91 -0.74
C GLU A 83 16.96 -5.36 0.45
N PHE A 84 15.69 -5.01 0.26
CA PHE A 84 14.81 -4.63 1.36
C PHE A 84 14.55 -5.80 2.30
N CYS A 85 14.22 -6.97 1.76
CA CYS A 85 13.96 -8.19 2.54
C CYS A 85 15.19 -8.56 3.38
N ASP A 86 16.39 -8.49 2.81
CA ASP A 86 17.64 -8.78 3.51
C ASP A 86 17.92 -7.74 4.61
N LYS A 87 17.60 -6.46 4.34
CA LYS A 87 17.85 -5.37 5.28
C LYS A 87 16.87 -5.34 6.46
N LEU A 88 15.59 -5.60 6.23
CA LEU A 88 14.51 -5.36 7.19
C LEU A 88 13.74 -6.61 7.66
N GLY A 89 13.80 -7.70 6.90
CA GLY A 89 12.88 -8.83 7.04
C GLY A 89 11.60 -8.63 6.22
N LYS A 90 11.12 -9.69 5.56
CA LYS A 90 9.94 -9.66 4.68
C LYS A 90 8.66 -9.25 5.41
N GLU A 91 8.57 -9.51 6.70
CA GLU A 91 7.44 -9.17 7.55
C GLU A 91 7.28 -7.67 7.79
N ARG A 92 8.36 -6.90 7.59
CA ARG A 92 8.41 -5.43 7.74
C ARG A 92 8.18 -4.67 6.44
N ILE A 93 7.80 -5.36 5.36
CA ILE A 93 7.69 -4.80 4.03
C ILE A 93 6.26 -4.96 3.51
N VAL A 94 5.76 -3.90 2.89
CA VAL A 94 4.58 -3.90 2.04
C VAL A 94 4.99 -3.37 0.67
N VAL A 95 4.54 -4.04 -0.38
CA VAL A 95 4.73 -3.58 -1.76
C VAL A 95 3.41 -2.94 -2.20
N ASP A 96 3.44 -1.66 -2.51
CA ASP A 96 2.30 -0.93 -3.07
C ASP A 96 2.51 -0.82 -4.57
N ILE A 97 1.58 -1.46 -5.28
CA ILE A 97 1.52 -1.46 -6.73
C ILE A 97 0.32 -0.60 -7.12
N SER A 98 0.58 0.58 -7.67
CA SER A 98 -0.45 1.37 -8.33
C SER A 98 -0.60 0.88 -9.78
N CYS A 99 -1.80 0.70 -10.33
CA CYS A 99 -2.07 0.15 -11.66
C CYS A 99 -3.33 0.74 -12.32
N ARG A 100 -3.34 0.85 -13.63
CA ARG A 100 -4.45 1.46 -14.37
C ARG A 100 -4.99 0.48 -15.40
N ARG A 101 -6.31 0.40 -15.53
CA ARG A 101 -6.94 -0.38 -16.59
C ARG A 101 -6.62 0.19 -17.98
N ARG A 102 -6.18 -0.67 -18.89
CA ARG A 102 -5.90 -0.42 -20.31
C ARG A 102 -6.49 -1.58 -21.12
N GLY A 103 -7.68 -1.36 -21.70
CA GLY A 103 -8.44 -2.43 -22.36
C GLY A 103 -8.87 -3.50 -21.36
N ASN A 104 -8.48 -4.75 -21.61
CA ASN A 104 -8.75 -5.91 -20.75
C ASN A 104 -7.61 -6.23 -19.77
N LYS A 105 -6.64 -5.33 -19.63
CA LYS A 105 -5.45 -5.50 -18.77
C LYS A 105 -5.37 -4.39 -17.75
N TRP A 106 -4.70 -4.66 -16.64
CA TRP A 106 -4.29 -3.65 -15.68
C TRP A 106 -2.76 -3.49 -15.79
N ILE A 107 -2.25 -2.27 -15.87
CA ILE A 107 -0.81 -2.01 -16.04
C ILE A 107 -0.34 -1.15 -14.90
N VAL A 108 0.78 -1.52 -14.26
CA VAL A 108 1.37 -0.75 -13.17
C VAL A 108 1.70 0.67 -13.65
N ALA A 109 1.35 1.65 -12.83
CA ALA A 109 1.54 3.06 -13.09
C ALA A 109 2.21 3.72 -11.89
N MET A 110 3.09 4.67 -12.15
CA MET A 110 3.84 5.40 -11.13
C MET A 110 3.77 6.90 -11.38
N ASN A 111 4.37 7.69 -10.48
CA ASN A 111 4.40 9.14 -10.55
C ASN A 111 2.99 9.75 -10.66
N LYS A 112 2.11 9.44 -9.71
CA LYS A 112 0.72 9.92 -9.70
C LYS A 112 -0.03 9.59 -11.00
N TRP A 113 0.07 8.35 -11.47
CA TRP A 113 -0.60 7.86 -12.69
C TRP A 113 -0.09 8.43 -14.01
N GLN A 114 0.99 9.22 -14.00
CA GLN A 114 1.52 9.88 -15.19
C GLN A 114 2.45 8.99 -16.01
N THR A 115 3.08 7.99 -15.37
CA THR A 115 4.04 7.09 -16.03
C THR A 115 3.51 5.67 -15.99
N ILE A 116 3.29 5.06 -17.16
CA ILE A 116 2.89 3.65 -17.28
C ILE A 116 4.15 2.79 -17.39
N THR A 117 4.22 1.71 -16.63
CA THR A 117 5.35 0.76 -16.69
C THR A 117 5.09 -0.34 -17.70
N ASN A 118 6.05 -1.24 -17.88
CA ASN A 118 5.86 -2.45 -18.71
C ASN A 118 5.29 -3.64 -17.92
N MET A 119 4.95 -3.46 -16.64
CA MET A 119 4.46 -4.52 -15.78
C MET A 119 2.93 -4.60 -15.83
N GLU A 120 2.41 -5.73 -16.28
CA GLU A 120 0.98 -6.04 -16.24
C GLU A 120 0.62 -6.63 -14.88
N VAL A 121 -0.47 -6.12 -14.32
CA VAL A 121 -1.15 -6.65 -13.15
C VAL A 121 -1.87 -7.93 -13.54
N ASN A 122 -1.34 -9.02 -13.06
CA ASN A 122 -1.86 -10.37 -13.23
C ASN A 122 -1.75 -11.07 -11.88
N LYS A 123 -1.73 -12.41 -11.81
CA LYS A 123 -1.55 -13.16 -10.57
C LYS A 123 -0.38 -12.68 -9.69
N ALA A 124 0.56 -11.91 -10.25
CA ALA A 124 1.70 -11.35 -9.55
C ALA A 124 1.51 -9.97 -8.89
N ASP A 125 0.69 -9.01 -9.36
CA ASP A 125 0.79 -7.60 -8.91
C ASP A 125 -0.52 -6.81 -9.22
N VAL A 126 -0.96 -5.79 -8.46
CA VAL A 126 -2.26 -5.00 -8.57
C VAL A 126 -2.11 -3.58 -8.01
N GLU A 127 -2.59 -2.42 -8.54
CA GLU A 127 -3.99 -1.89 -8.39
C GLU A 127 -4.30 -0.40 -8.82
N GLY A 128 -5.45 -0.06 -9.46
CA GLY A 128 -6.24 1.21 -9.19
C GLY A 128 -6.50 2.39 -10.20
N LEU A 129 -7.77 2.74 -10.45
CA LEU A 129 -8.22 4.13 -10.77
C LEU A 129 -9.59 4.43 -10.12
N CYS A 130 -9.81 5.68 -9.70
CA CYS A 130 -10.92 6.15 -8.84
C CYS A 130 -12.30 6.31 -9.55
N GLN A 131 -13.12 5.26 -9.67
CA GLN A 131 -14.55 5.36 -10.06
C GLN A 131 -15.50 4.46 -9.24
N GLY A 132 -15.13 4.14 -7.99
CA GLY A 132 -15.74 3.05 -7.23
C GLY A 132 -14.84 1.82 -7.24
N ILE A 133 -15.22 0.78 -6.50
CA ILE A 133 -14.44 -0.47 -6.44
C ILE A 133 -14.43 -1.16 -7.79
N ASP A 134 -13.24 -1.49 -8.28
CA ASP A 134 -13.05 -2.35 -9.45
C ASP A 134 -13.30 -3.81 -9.07
N THR A 135 -14.58 -4.21 -9.15
CA THR A 135 -15.06 -5.54 -8.73
C THR A 135 -14.36 -6.68 -9.46
N GLU A 136 -14.06 -6.52 -10.76
CA GLU A 136 -13.35 -7.52 -11.56
C GLU A 136 -11.92 -7.73 -11.04
N LEU A 137 -11.26 -6.64 -10.65
CA LEU A 137 -9.93 -6.70 -10.06
C LEU A 137 -9.94 -7.36 -8.67
N VAL A 138 -10.93 -7.05 -7.83
CA VAL A 138 -11.07 -7.67 -6.50
C VAL A 138 -11.33 -9.18 -6.60
N GLU A 139 -12.16 -9.62 -7.55
CA GLU A 139 -12.35 -11.06 -7.81
C GLU A 139 -11.06 -11.74 -8.27
N CYS A 140 -10.32 -11.08 -9.17
CA CYS A 140 -9.01 -11.57 -9.61
C CYS A 140 -8.06 -11.70 -8.41
N LEU A 141 -8.00 -10.69 -7.56
CA LEU A 141 -7.16 -10.69 -6.36
C LEU A 141 -7.46 -11.83 -5.41
N GLY A 142 -8.73 -12.11 -5.12
CA GLY A 142 -9.11 -13.26 -4.27
C GLY A 142 -8.67 -14.61 -4.84
N LYS A 143 -8.60 -14.73 -6.18
CA LYS A 143 -8.10 -15.94 -6.85
C LYS A 143 -6.57 -16.01 -6.85
N TRP A 144 -5.91 -14.87 -6.89
CA TRP A 144 -4.49 -14.75 -7.19
C TRP A 144 -3.61 -14.72 -5.95
N THR A 145 -4.04 -14.03 -4.91
CA THR A 145 -3.20 -13.78 -3.75
C THR A 145 -3.00 -15.02 -2.88
N GLN A 146 -1.80 -15.11 -2.30
CA GLN A 146 -1.37 -16.12 -1.33
C GLN A 146 -0.85 -15.50 -0.03
N ILE A 147 -0.79 -14.17 0.03
CA ILE A 147 -0.27 -13.39 1.16
C ILE A 147 -1.30 -12.31 1.54
N PRO A 148 -1.23 -11.72 2.75
CA PRO A 148 -2.10 -10.60 3.11
C PRO A 148 -2.07 -9.53 2.04
N THR A 149 -3.25 -9.11 1.58
CA THR A 149 -3.43 -8.17 0.47
C THR A 149 -4.54 -7.20 0.82
N THR A 150 -4.28 -5.91 0.63
CA THR A 150 -5.24 -4.85 0.91
C THR A 150 -5.52 -4.09 -0.37
N TYR A 151 -6.80 -3.89 -0.67
CA TYR A 151 -7.26 -3.08 -1.79
C TYR A 151 -7.53 -1.64 -1.37
N ALA A 152 -7.05 -0.68 -2.14
CA ALA A 152 -7.15 0.75 -1.93
C ALA A 152 -7.58 1.48 -3.23
N GLY A 153 -8.87 1.39 -3.57
CA GLY A 153 -9.41 2.04 -4.77
C GLY A 153 -10.90 2.34 -4.70
N GLY A 154 -11.28 3.56 -4.31
CA GLY A 154 -12.63 4.07 -4.54
C GLY A 154 -13.75 3.47 -3.67
N ALA A 155 -13.42 2.82 -2.55
CA ALA A 155 -14.41 2.48 -1.53
C ALA A 155 -15.06 3.75 -0.97
N ASN A 156 -16.38 3.75 -0.85
CA ASN A 156 -17.14 4.92 -0.44
C ASN A 156 -18.38 4.59 0.40
N SER A 157 -18.67 3.31 0.62
CA SER A 157 -19.80 2.85 1.41
C SER A 157 -19.43 1.69 2.32
N ILE A 158 -20.11 1.53 3.45
CA ILE A 158 -19.90 0.38 4.33
C ILE A 158 -20.21 -0.95 3.61
N ALA A 159 -21.15 -0.92 2.66
CA ALA A 159 -21.51 -2.08 1.84
C ALA A 159 -20.33 -2.60 1.00
N ASP A 160 -19.34 -1.75 0.72
CA ASP A 160 -18.13 -2.15 0.02
C ASP A 160 -17.29 -3.19 0.79
N LEU A 161 -17.35 -3.18 2.13
CA LEU A 161 -16.68 -4.19 2.95
C LEU A 161 -17.24 -5.59 2.68
N GLU A 162 -18.57 -5.71 2.67
CA GLU A 162 -19.26 -6.96 2.39
C GLU A 162 -19.02 -7.41 0.94
N LEU A 163 -19.04 -6.45 0.00
CA LEU A 163 -18.76 -6.70 -1.40
C LEU A 163 -17.35 -7.25 -1.61
N VAL A 164 -16.32 -6.58 -1.08
CA VAL A 164 -14.92 -7.04 -1.20
C VAL A 164 -14.73 -8.39 -0.53
N ASN A 165 -15.30 -8.60 0.66
CA ASN A 165 -15.23 -9.89 1.34
C ASN A 165 -15.84 -11.01 0.50
N LYS A 166 -17.01 -10.76 -0.12
CA LYS A 166 -17.69 -11.73 -1.00
C LYS A 166 -16.86 -12.03 -2.26
N LEU A 167 -16.41 -11.00 -2.98
CA LEU A 167 -15.71 -11.15 -4.25
C LEU A 167 -14.33 -11.81 -4.07
N SER A 168 -13.65 -11.52 -2.96
CA SER A 168 -12.32 -12.06 -2.68
C SER A 168 -12.33 -13.38 -1.92
N ASN A 169 -13.49 -13.86 -1.50
CA ASN A 169 -13.65 -14.99 -0.57
C ASN A 169 -12.85 -14.77 0.74
N GLY A 170 -12.96 -13.56 1.30
CA GLY A 170 -12.35 -13.15 2.56
C GLY A 170 -10.83 -13.02 2.54
N LYS A 171 -10.21 -12.91 1.37
CA LYS A 171 -8.73 -12.87 1.21
C LYS A 171 -8.15 -11.47 1.01
N VAL A 172 -9.00 -10.48 0.73
CA VAL A 172 -8.58 -9.12 0.41
C VAL A 172 -9.22 -8.18 1.43
N ASP A 173 -8.37 -7.42 2.14
CA ASP A 173 -8.80 -6.34 3.02
C ASP A 173 -9.14 -5.09 2.20
N LEU A 174 -9.86 -4.14 2.78
CA LEU A 174 -10.27 -2.90 2.11
C LEU A 174 -9.86 -1.64 2.87
N THR A 175 -9.33 -0.66 2.13
CA THR A 175 -8.96 0.66 2.64
C THR A 175 -10.07 1.68 2.44
N PHE A 176 -10.31 2.50 3.47
CA PHE A 176 -11.06 3.76 3.41
C PHE A 176 -10.11 4.90 3.79
N GLY A 177 -10.24 6.05 3.12
CA GLY A 177 -9.38 7.21 3.34
C GLY A 177 -9.95 8.50 2.78
#